data_AF-A0A8J2UM75-F1
#
_entry.id   AF-A0A8J2UM75-F1
#
_cell.length_a   1.000
_cell.length_b   1.000
_cell.length_c   1.000
_cell.angle_alpha   90.00
_cell.angle_beta   90.00
_cell.angle_gamma   90.00
#
_symmetry.space_group_name_H-M   'P 1'
#
loop_
_entity.id
_entity.type
_entity.pdbx_description
1 polymer ?
#
loop_
_entity_poly.entity_id
_entity_poly.type
_entity_poly.pdbx_seq_one_letter_code
_entity_poly.pdbx_strand_id
1 'polypeptide(L)'
;MNIKRSKRWNGEIASLTPEYLKEVAGRMESYGDRVRFALNGTGAEPEYQVINAFEKKMAFDSRHHLLRTEEEAFSDVNATRILSLEQVRNLIAHAGTHAAGAARTVRKSSVRSAAGKPVTAARKMEENIDALKYAYFKEHSATLPEEIKAYSQEITQLMKTGLSAEEAFNRILAEHF
;
A
#
# COMPACT_ATOMS: atom_id res chain seq x y z
N MET A 1 -3.37 -33.98 30.76
CA MET A 1 -2.26 -33.29 30.06
C MET A 1 -2.69 -31.87 29.76
N ASN A 2 -2.17 -30.90 30.50
CA ASN A 2 -2.56 -29.49 30.40
C ASN A 2 -1.73 -28.84 29.29
N ILE A 3 -2.25 -28.79 28.06
CA ILE A 3 -1.58 -28.15 26.93
C ILE A 3 -1.56 -26.65 27.22
N LYS A 4 -0.38 -26.13 27.62
CA LYS A 4 -0.11 -24.70 27.69
C LYS A 4 -0.31 -24.15 26.27
N ARG A 5 -1.51 -23.69 25.94
CA ARG A 5 -1.80 -23.03 24.65
C ARG A 5 -0.85 -21.84 24.55
N SER A 6 0.14 -21.90 23.66
CA SER A 6 0.90 -20.71 23.30
C SER A 6 -0.11 -19.66 22.84
N LYS A 7 0.06 -18.43 23.30
CA LYS A 7 -0.84 -17.33 22.97
C LYS A 7 -0.65 -17.03 21.49
N ARG A 8 -1.49 -17.64 20.65
CA ARG A 8 -1.49 -17.42 19.20
C ARG A 8 -1.78 -15.95 18.92
N TRP A 9 -1.12 -15.38 17.92
CA TRP A 9 -1.42 -14.04 17.46
C TRP A 9 -2.91 -13.92 17.09
N ASN A 10 -3.55 -12.82 17.48
CA ASN A 10 -4.98 -12.59 17.29
C ASN A 10 -5.33 -12.02 15.91
N GLY A 11 -4.33 -11.81 15.04
CA GLY A 11 -4.50 -11.17 13.73
C GLY A 11 -4.45 -9.64 13.75
N GLU A 12 -4.21 -9.04 14.91
CA GLU A 12 -4.12 -7.60 15.07
C GLU A 12 -2.69 -7.12 14.89
N ILE A 13 -2.43 -6.36 13.82
CA ILE A 13 -1.09 -5.85 13.50
C ILE A 13 -0.55 -4.94 14.61
N ALA A 14 -1.43 -4.23 15.32
CA ALA A 14 -1.05 -3.40 16.46
C ALA A 14 -0.55 -4.19 17.67
N SER A 15 -0.83 -5.50 17.75
CA SER A 15 -0.34 -6.34 18.84
C SER A 15 1.07 -6.91 18.58
N LEU A 16 1.67 -6.63 17.43
CA LEU A 16 3.03 -7.06 17.09
C LEU A 16 4.06 -6.15 17.74
N THR A 17 5.18 -6.73 18.16
CA THR A 17 6.27 -5.96 18.78
C THR A 17 6.94 -5.06 17.73
N PRO A 18 7.38 -3.85 18.11
CA PRO A 18 8.10 -2.97 17.20
C PRO A 18 9.43 -3.58 16.74
N GLU A 19 10.07 -4.43 17.56
CA GLU A 19 11.28 -5.18 17.21
C GLU A 19 11.01 -6.14 16.03
N TYR A 20 9.96 -6.96 16.14
CA TYR A 20 9.54 -7.86 15.06
C TYR A 20 9.23 -7.08 13.78
N LEU A 21 8.48 -5.98 13.88
CA LEU A 21 8.15 -5.15 12.73
C LEU A 21 9.39 -4.50 12.08
N LYS A 22 10.43 -4.15 12.85
CA LYS A 22 11.71 -3.66 12.31
C LYS A 22 12.42 -4.74 11.50
N GLU A 23 12.44 -5.98 11.97
CA GLU A 23 13.02 -7.09 11.21
C GLU A 23 12.24 -7.39 9.93
N VAL A 24 10.90 -7.38 10.00
CA VAL A 24 10.02 -7.48 8.82
C VAL A 24 10.33 -6.36 7.83
N ALA A 25 10.46 -5.11 8.29
CA ALA A 25 10.80 -3.97 7.44
C ALA A 25 12.16 -4.16 6.75
N GLY A 26 13.17 -4.69 7.46
CA GLY A 26 14.48 -5.03 6.87
C GLY A 26 14.37 -6.09 5.76
N ARG A 27 13.52 -7.12 5.93
CA ARG A 27 13.24 -8.09 4.87
C ARG A 27 12.49 -7.48 3.70
N MET A 28 11.54 -6.59 3.96
CA MET A 28 10.84 -5.87 2.90
C MET A 28 11.81 -5.00 2.08
N GLU A 29 12.70 -4.25 2.74
CA GLU A 29 13.74 -3.47 2.05
C GLU A 29 14.66 -4.33 1.17
N SER A 30 14.88 -5.58 1.56
CA SER A 30 15.76 -6.51 0.83
C SER A 30 15.06 -7.25 -0.31
N TYR A 31 13.78 -7.60 -0.15
CA TYR A 31 13.11 -8.57 -1.02
C TYR A 31 11.79 -8.07 -1.63
N GLY A 32 11.14 -7.05 -1.08
CA GLY A 32 9.88 -6.54 -1.63
C GLY A 32 9.20 -5.45 -0.79
N ASP A 33 8.49 -4.56 -1.46
CA ASP A 33 7.90 -3.34 -0.88
C ASP A 33 6.57 -3.57 -0.16
N ARG A 34 6.03 -4.80 -0.22
CA ARG A 34 4.71 -5.17 0.29
C ARG A 34 4.80 -6.42 1.15
N VAL A 35 3.97 -6.51 2.20
CA VAL A 35 3.94 -7.66 3.11
C VAL A 35 2.51 -8.06 3.46
N ARG A 36 2.27 -9.35 3.70
CA ARG A 36 1.06 -9.87 4.33
C ARG A 36 1.42 -10.86 5.43
N PHE A 37 0.63 -10.91 6.49
CA PHE A 37 0.84 -11.80 7.63
C PHE A 37 -0.16 -12.95 7.60
N ALA A 38 0.29 -14.15 7.96
CA ALA A 38 -0.56 -15.32 8.07
C ALA A 38 -1.33 -15.32 9.40
N LEU A 39 -2.63 -15.58 9.34
CA LEU A 39 -3.54 -15.66 10.49
C LEU A 39 -3.59 -17.07 11.10
N ASN A 40 -3.13 -18.07 10.35
CA ASN A 40 -3.14 -19.48 10.75
C ASN A 40 -1.91 -19.89 11.60
N GLY A 41 -1.03 -18.95 11.93
CA GLY A 41 0.20 -19.21 12.69
C GLY A 41 -0.03 -19.90 14.05
N THR A 42 0.99 -20.62 14.50
CA THR A 42 0.98 -21.34 15.80
C THR A 42 1.67 -20.55 16.92
N GLY A 43 2.38 -19.47 16.56
CA GLY A 43 3.15 -18.62 17.48
C GLY A 43 2.44 -17.33 17.90
N ALA A 44 3.08 -16.61 18.82
CA ALA A 44 2.70 -15.24 19.21
C ALA A 44 3.01 -14.22 18.11
N GLU A 45 3.98 -14.55 17.26
CA GLU A 45 4.34 -13.80 16.06
C GLU A 45 3.89 -14.61 14.83
N PRO A 46 3.31 -13.95 13.83
CA PRO A 46 2.86 -14.59 12.61
C PRO A 46 4.02 -14.94 11.68
N GLU A 47 3.75 -15.85 10.77
CA GLU A 47 4.51 -15.99 9.54
C GLU A 47 4.11 -14.86 8.59
N TYR A 48 5.00 -14.46 7.69
CA TYR A 48 4.73 -13.36 6.77
C TYR A 48 5.27 -13.63 5.39
N GLN A 49 4.63 -13.02 4.39
CA GLN A 49 5.03 -13.12 3.01
C GLN A 49 5.33 -11.73 2.48
N VAL A 50 6.54 -11.56 2.01
CA VAL A 50 7.00 -10.37 1.31
C VAL A 50 6.68 -10.54 -0.17
N ILE A 51 6.10 -9.49 -0.76
CA ILE A 51 5.69 -9.42 -2.16
C ILE A 51 6.50 -8.31 -2.80
N ASN A 52 7.18 -8.63 -3.90
CA ASN A 52 7.98 -7.65 -4.63
C ASN A 52 7.17 -6.90 -5.70
N ALA A 53 7.85 -5.98 -6.40
CA ALA A 53 7.30 -5.23 -7.52
C ALA A 53 6.77 -6.11 -8.67
N PHE A 54 7.40 -7.26 -8.87
CA PHE A 54 7.09 -8.26 -9.90
C PHE A 54 6.06 -9.31 -9.43
N GLU A 55 5.38 -9.06 -8.31
CA GLU A 55 4.40 -9.96 -7.69
C GLU A 55 4.95 -11.34 -7.27
N LYS A 56 6.29 -11.50 -7.23
CA LYS A 56 6.93 -12.67 -6.64
C LYS A 56 6.83 -12.60 -5.12
N LYS A 57 6.58 -13.77 -4.54
CA LYS A 57 6.27 -13.96 -3.12
C LYS A 57 7.39 -14.74 -2.44
N MET A 58 7.87 -14.23 -1.30
CA MET A 58 8.82 -14.91 -0.42
C MET A 58 8.20 -15.02 0.97
N ALA A 59 7.98 -16.24 1.43
CA ALA A 59 7.47 -16.49 2.76
C ALA A 59 8.61 -16.57 3.78
N PHE A 60 8.35 -16.07 4.97
CA PHE A 60 9.23 -16.11 6.11
C PHE A 60 8.48 -16.62 7.33
N ASP A 61 9.16 -17.41 8.16
CA ASP A 61 8.62 -17.83 9.45
C ASP A 61 8.64 -16.68 10.47
N SER A 62 8.15 -16.93 11.68
CA SER A 62 8.18 -15.96 12.78
C SER A 62 9.61 -15.59 13.24
N ARG A 63 10.63 -16.35 12.85
CA ARG A 63 12.05 -16.09 13.13
C ARG A 63 12.76 -15.42 11.94
N HIS A 64 12.01 -14.91 10.98
CA HIS A 64 12.52 -14.24 9.79
C HIS A 64 13.41 -15.13 8.89
N HIS A 65 13.28 -16.45 9.00
CA HIS A 65 13.92 -17.40 8.10
C HIS A 65 13.05 -17.67 6.89
N LEU A 66 13.71 -17.94 5.76
CA LEU A 66 12.99 -18.25 4.52
C LEU A 66 12.18 -19.54 4.70
N LEU A 67 10.87 -19.41 4.54
CA LEU A 67 9.94 -20.53 4.55
C LEU A 67 9.69 -20.98 3.12
N ARG A 68 9.66 -22.29 2.90
CA ARG A 68 9.20 -22.81 1.60
C ARG A 68 7.71 -22.48 1.46
N THR A 69 7.37 -21.71 0.44
CA THR A 69 6.02 -21.20 0.22
C THR A 69 5.02 -22.34 0.12
N GLU A 70 4.17 -22.49 1.14
CA GLU A 70 2.91 -23.22 1.03
C GLU A 70 1.83 -22.20 0.68
N GLU A 71 1.33 -22.24 -0.56
CA GLU A 71 0.38 -21.25 -1.09
C GLU A 71 -0.91 -21.14 -0.26
N GLU A 72 -1.29 -22.22 0.43
CA GLU A 72 -2.51 -22.32 1.22
C GLU A 72 -2.47 -21.47 2.51
N ALA A 73 -1.29 -21.29 3.10
CA ALA A 73 -1.10 -20.55 4.34
C ALA A 73 -1.32 -19.04 4.20
N PHE A 74 -1.12 -18.50 2.98
CA PHE A 74 -1.25 -17.07 2.69
C PHE A 74 -2.43 -16.74 1.76
N SER A 75 -3.41 -17.64 1.68
CA SER A 75 -4.68 -17.39 0.97
C SER A 75 -5.43 -16.20 1.56
N ASP A 76 -6.27 -15.53 0.77
CA ASP A 76 -6.91 -14.27 1.17
C ASP A 76 -7.88 -14.40 2.37
N VAL A 77 -8.27 -15.62 2.72
CA VAL A 77 -9.06 -15.94 3.93
C VAL A 77 -8.17 -16.07 5.17
N ASN A 78 -6.94 -16.55 4.99
CA ASN A 78 -6.00 -16.90 6.05
C ASN A 78 -4.86 -15.89 6.19
N ALA A 79 -4.90 -14.76 5.50
CA ALA A 79 -3.88 -13.72 5.56
C ALA A 79 -4.49 -12.34 5.84
N THR A 80 -3.69 -11.46 6.45
CA THR A 80 -4.05 -10.05 6.59
C THR A 80 -4.08 -9.35 5.23
N ARG A 81 -4.64 -8.15 5.21
CA ARG A 81 -4.44 -7.21 4.10
C ARG A 81 -2.94 -7.01 3.82
N ILE A 82 -2.64 -6.69 2.57
CA ILE A 82 -1.29 -6.33 2.15
C ILE A 82 -0.97 -4.95 2.72
N LEU A 83 0.18 -4.84 3.37
CA LEU A 83 0.71 -3.58 3.90
C LEU A 83 1.91 -3.14 3.06
N SER A 84 2.04 -1.83 2.86
CA SER A 84 3.26 -1.26 2.28
C SER A 84 4.36 -1.10 3.32
N LEU A 85 5.62 -1.01 2.87
CA LEU A 85 6.76 -0.71 3.74
C LEU A 85 6.54 0.58 4.55
N GLU A 86 5.95 1.61 3.94
CA GLU A 86 5.61 2.87 4.62
C GLU A 86 4.61 2.64 5.76
N GLN A 87 3.59 1.79 5.56
CA GLN A 87 2.63 1.45 6.62
C GLN A 87 3.29 0.68 7.76
N VAL A 88 4.20 -0.25 7.46
CA VAL A 88 4.96 -0.99 8.50
C VAL A 88 5.85 -0.03 9.29
N ARG A 89 6.54 0.90 8.62
CA ARG A 89 7.34 1.95 9.29
C ARG A 89 6.48 2.85 10.17
N ASN A 90 5.29 3.23 9.71
CA ASN A 90 4.35 4.01 10.52
C ASN A 90 3.90 3.21 11.76
N LEU A 91 3.65 1.90 11.63
CA LEU A 91 3.32 1.04 12.76
C LEU A 91 4.46 0.97 13.77
N ILE A 92 5.71 0.85 13.33
CA ILE A 92 6.89 0.88 14.22
C ILE A 92 6.95 2.22 14.98
N ALA A 93 6.72 3.33 14.28
CA ALA A 93 6.74 4.67 14.88
C ALA A 93 5.59 4.91 15.89
N HIS A 94 4.42 4.28 15.68
CA HIS A 94 3.22 4.50 16.50
C HIS A 94 2.94 3.36 17.49
N ALA A 95 3.72 2.27 17.47
CA ALA A 95 3.58 1.11 18.37
C ALA A 95 3.65 1.48 19.87
N GLY A 96 4.25 2.62 20.22
CA GLY A 96 4.28 3.14 21.60
C GLY A 96 3.05 3.97 22.01
N THR A 97 2.13 4.28 21.09
CA THR A 97 0.97 5.18 21.36
C THR A 97 -0.37 4.43 21.44
N HIS A 98 -0.40 3.15 21.10
CA HIS A 98 -1.62 2.32 21.13
C HIS A 98 -1.70 1.48 22.40
N ALA A 99 -1.58 2.14 23.56
CA ALA A 99 -1.97 1.58 24.84
C ALA A 99 -3.25 2.28 25.35
N ALA A 100 -4.34 2.19 24.58
CA ALA A 100 -5.73 2.29 25.04
C ALA A 100 -6.67 2.45 23.83
N GLY A 101 -7.69 1.61 23.72
CA GLY A 101 -8.86 1.90 22.90
C GLY A 101 -8.98 1.05 21.64
N ALA A 102 -9.55 -0.13 21.83
CA ALA A 102 -9.96 -1.03 20.78
C ALA A 102 -10.85 -0.38 19.70
N ALA A 103 -10.55 -0.76 18.45
CA ALA A 103 -11.47 -1.22 17.42
C ALA A 103 -12.67 -0.34 17.02
N ARG A 104 -12.63 0.12 15.76
CA ARG A 104 -13.80 -0.06 14.87
C ARG A 104 -13.39 -0.22 13.40
N THR A 105 -13.44 -1.47 12.96
CA THR A 105 -13.74 -2.00 11.63
C THR A 105 -14.14 -0.97 10.56
N VAL A 106 -13.42 -0.94 9.43
CA VAL A 106 -14.02 -0.72 8.10
C VAL A 106 -13.33 -1.60 7.07
N ARG A 107 -14.14 -2.40 6.35
CA ARG A 107 -13.80 -3.32 5.26
C ARG A 107 -13.83 -2.61 3.89
N LYS A 108 -13.29 -3.32 2.86
CA LYS A 108 -13.35 -3.12 1.38
C LYS A 108 -12.29 -2.13 0.84
N SER A 109 -11.61 -2.35 -0.29
CA SER A 109 -11.61 -3.37 -1.36
C SER A 109 -10.38 -3.13 -2.28
N SER A 110 -9.84 -4.20 -2.88
CA SER A 110 -9.12 -4.31 -4.18
C SER A 110 -8.54 -3.04 -4.86
N VAL A 111 -7.25 -3.03 -5.22
CA VAL A 111 -6.71 -2.89 -6.60
C VAL A 111 -5.15 -2.92 -6.64
N ARG A 112 -4.67 -3.88 -7.44
CA ARG A 112 -3.43 -4.09 -8.25
C ARG A 112 -2.30 -3.04 -8.32
N SER A 113 -1.06 -3.59 -8.28
CA SER A 113 0.20 -3.28 -9.05
C SER A 113 0.81 -1.85 -8.98
N ALA A 114 2.10 -1.52 -9.13
CA ALA A 114 3.40 -2.16 -9.37
C ALA A 114 4.49 -1.11 -8.99
N ALA A 115 5.71 -1.53 -8.61
CA ALA A 115 6.74 -0.61 -8.12
C ALA A 115 7.85 -0.32 -9.15
N GLY A 116 8.11 0.97 -9.39
CA GLY A 116 9.34 1.50 -9.95
C GLY A 116 9.83 2.65 -9.08
N LYS A 117 11.05 2.52 -8.53
CA LYS A 117 11.79 3.47 -7.66
C LYS A 117 11.03 3.98 -6.41
N PRO A 118 11.70 4.28 -5.27
CA PRO A 118 11.02 4.91 -4.14
C PRO A 118 10.74 6.37 -4.50
N VAL A 119 9.63 6.55 -5.21
CA VAL A 119 9.05 7.83 -5.55
C VAL A 119 8.61 8.43 -4.20
N THR A 120 9.22 9.55 -3.81
CA THR A 120 8.80 10.32 -2.63
C THR A 120 7.30 10.60 -2.71
N ALA A 121 6.59 10.69 -1.57
CA ALA A 121 5.13 10.88 -1.57
C ALA A 121 4.67 12.04 -2.50
N ALA A 122 5.45 13.12 -2.57
CA ALA A 122 5.23 14.23 -3.50
C ALA A 122 5.34 13.84 -4.98
N ARG A 123 6.33 13.02 -5.34
CA ARG A 123 6.52 12.54 -6.71
C ARG A 123 5.48 11.47 -7.09
N LYS A 124 4.95 10.71 -6.12
CA LYS A 124 3.83 9.76 -6.35
C LYS A 124 2.55 10.54 -6.62
N MET A 125 2.37 11.67 -5.94
CA MET A 125 1.28 12.61 -6.24
C MET A 125 1.44 13.22 -7.63
N GLU A 126 2.65 13.63 -8.02
CA GLU A 126 2.89 14.16 -9.38
C GLU A 126 2.69 13.11 -10.48
N GLU A 127 3.20 11.89 -10.31
CA GLU A 127 3.00 10.80 -11.26
C GLU A 127 1.52 10.40 -11.37
N ASN A 128 0.75 10.48 -10.26
CA ASN A 128 -0.69 10.30 -10.29
C ASN A 128 -1.42 11.44 -11.04
N ILE A 129 -0.99 12.69 -10.87
CA ILE A 129 -1.56 13.84 -11.59
C ILE A 129 -1.32 13.70 -13.09
N ASP A 130 -0.09 13.33 -13.50
CA ASP A 130 0.24 13.12 -14.91
C ASP A 130 -0.53 11.94 -15.51
N ALA A 131 -0.71 10.84 -14.76
CA ALA A 131 -1.52 9.70 -15.20
C ALA A 131 -3.00 10.08 -15.38
N LEU A 132 -3.58 10.84 -14.45
CA LEU A 132 -4.97 11.30 -14.53
C LEU A 132 -5.18 12.30 -15.68
N LYS A 133 -4.26 13.24 -15.86
CA LYS A 133 -4.26 14.20 -16.97
C LYS A 133 -4.21 13.48 -18.32
N TYR A 134 -3.33 12.48 -18.46
CA TYR A 134 -3.20 11.71 -19.69
C TYR A 134 -4.44 10.85 -19.98
N ALA A 135 -5.02 10.23 -18.94
CA ALA A 135 -6.25 9.46 -19.07
C ALA A 135 -7.41 10.32 -19.58
N TYR A 136 -7.62 11.49 -18.96
CA TYR A 136 -8.67 12.43 -19.35
C TYR A 136 -8.45 12.99 -20.76
N PHE A 137 -7.21 13.40 -21.08
CA PHE A 137 -6.87 13.90 -22.41
C PHE A 137 -7.08 12.84 -23.50
N LYS A 138 -6.76 11.57 -23.23
CA LYS A 138 -6.98 10.48 -24.19
C LYS A 138 -8.46 10.24 -24.43
N GLU A 139 -9.26 10.22 -23.37
CA GLU A 139 -10.71 9.99 -23.43
C GLU A 139 -11.45 11.12 -24.15
N HIS A 140 -11.03 12.36 -23.91
CA HIS A 140 -11.65 13.56 -24.48
C HIS A 140 -10.87 14.15 -25.67
N SER A 141 -9.91 13.40 -26.23
CA SER A 141 -9.06 13.87 -27.34
C SER A 141 -9.84 14.32 -28.58
N ALA A 142 -11.04 13.80 -28.79
CA ALA A 142 -11.93 14.19 -29.88
C ALA A 142 -12.74 15.47 -29.63
N THR A 143 -12.92 15.86 -28.37
CA THR A 143 -13.73 17.03 -27.96
C THR A 143 -12.89 18.20 -27.46
N LEU A 144 -11.61 17.95 -27.17
CA LEU A 144 -10.70 18.97 -26.66
C LEU A 144 -10.00 19.72 -27.81
N PRO A 145 -9.89 21.06 -27.74
CA PRO A 145 -9.11 21.84 -28.70
C PRO A 145 -7.63 21.43 -28.69
N GLU A 146 -6.97 21.40 -29.86
CA GLU A 146 -5.53 21.09 -29.92
C GLU A 146 -4.68 22.10 -29.14
N GLU A 147 -5.15 23.35 -29.07
CA GLU A 147 -4.54 24.45 -28.32
C GLU A 147 -4.54 24.21 -26.80
N ILE A 148 -5.39 23.31 -26.27
CA ILE A 148 -5.42 23.02 -24.83
C ILE A 148 -4.11 22.39 -24.32
N LYS A 149 -3.32 21.79 -25.22
CA LYS A 149 -1.99 21.26 -24.91
C LYS A 149 -1.04 22.36 -24.41
N ALA A 150 -1.22 23.61 -24.86
CA ALA A 150 -0.41 24.75 -24.41
C ALA A 150 -0.63 25.06 -22.92
N TYR A 151 -1.85 24.84 -22.42
CA TYR A 151 -2.23 25.08 -21.02
C TYR A 151 -2.01 23.87 -20.10
N SER A 152 -1.28 22.85 -20.57
CA SER A 152 -1.00 21.63 -19.80
C SER A 152 -0.28 21.87 -18.47
N GLN A 153 0.54 22.91 -18.39
CA GLN A 153 1.21 23.36 -17.15
C GLN A 153 0.20 23.86 -16.12
N GLU A 154 -0.77 24.64 -16.58
CA GLU A 154 -1.79 25.30 -15.75
C GLU A 154 -2.84 24.30 -15.26
N ILE A 155 -3.23 23.34 -16.11
CA ILE A 155 -4.02 22.15 -15.70
C ILE A 155 -3.31 21.38 -14.59
N THR A 156 -2.00 21.17 -14.73
CA THR A 156 -1.22 20.46 -13.71
C THR A 156 -1.18 21.25 -12.39
N GLN A 157 -1.11 22.59 -12.43
CA GLN A 157 -1.19 23.43 -11.23
C GLN A 157 -2.57 23.35 -10.57
N LEU A 158 -3.65 23.43 -11.33
CA LEU A 158 -5.02 23.28 -10.81
C LEU A 158 -5.20 21.91 -10.13
N MET A 159 -4.71 20.83 -10.75
CA MET A 159 -4.76 19.50 -10.15
C MET A 159 -3.88 19.38 -8.89
N LYS A 160 -2.75 20.09 -8.83
CA LYS A 160 -1.92 20.18 -7.61
C LYS A 160 -2.63 20.90 -6.46
N THR A 161 -3.55 21.83 -6.75
CA THR A 161 -4.37 22.49 -5.72
C THR A 161 -5.52 21.61 -5.20
N GLY A 162 -5.73 20.42 -5.77
CA GLY A 162 -6.73 19.45 -5.33
C GLY A 162 -7.97 19.33 -6.21
N LEU A 163 -8.00 20.01 -7.37
CA LEU A 163 -9.09 19.88 -8.35
C LEU A 163 -8.97 18.57 -9.14
N SER A 164 -10.11 18.01 -9.55
CA SER A 164 -10.15 16.84 -10.43
C SER A 164 -9.66 17.18 -11.85
N ALA A 165 -9.29 16.17 -12.63
CA ALA A 165 -8.88 16.37 -14.02
C ALA A 165 -10.00 17.06 -14.84
N GLU A 166 -11.23 16.59 -14.71
CA GLU A 166 -12.39 17.16 -15.40
C GLU A 166 -12.61 18.64 -15.06
N GLU A 167 -12.59 19.01 -13.77
CA GLU A 167 -12.75 20.40 -13.35
C GLU A 167 -11.60 21.28 -13.82
N ALA A 168 -10.38 20.77 -13.80
CA ALA A 168 -9.20 21.51 -14.28
C ALA A 168 -9.28 21.78 -15.79
N PHE A 169 -9.65 20.77 -16.59
CA PHE A 169 -9.83 20.92 -18.04
C PHE A 169 -11.02 21.83 -18.37
N ASN A 170 -12.17 21.67 -17.71
CA ASN A 170 -13.35 22.51 -17.92
C ASN A 170 -13.11 23.96 -17.54
N ARG A 171 -12.29 24.24 -16.52
CA ARG A 171 -11.93 25.60 -16.12
C ARG A 171 -11.06 26.29 -17.16
N ILE A 172 -10.07 25.58 -17.70
CA ILE A 172 -9.22 26.09 -18.79
C ILE A 172 -10.04 26.29 -20.06
N LEU A 173 -10.96 25.37 -20.37
CA LEU A 173 -11.90 25.54 -21.47
C LEU A 173 -12.72 26.82 -21.29
N ALA A 174 -13.37 27.00 -20.14
CA ALA A 174 -14.21 28.18 -19.89
C ALA A 174 -13.43 29.51 -19.86
N GLU A 175 -12.13 29.48 -19.58
CA GLU A 175 -11.29 30.68 -19.48
C GLU A 175 -10.64 31.06 -20.82
N HIS A 176 -10.41 30.09 -21.71
CA HIS A 176 -9.66 30.28 -22.96
C HIS A 176 -10.43 29.92 -24.25
N PHE A 177 -11.62 29.30 -24.18
CA PHE A 177 -12.42 28.85 -25.33
C PHE A 177 -13.92 29.14 -25.14
#